data_AF-A0A956UD90-F1
#
_entry.id   AF-A0A956UD90-F1
#
_cell.length_a   1.000
_cell.length_b   1.000
_cell.length_c   1.000
_cell.angle_alpha   90.00
_cell.angle_beta   90.00
_cell.angle_gamma   90.00
#
_symmetry.space_group_name_H-M   'P 1'
#
loop_
_entity.id
_entity.type
_entity.pdbx_description
1 polymer ?
#
loop_
_entity_poly.entity_id
_entity_poly.type
_entity_poly.pdbx_seq_one_letter_code
_entity_poly.pdbx_strand_id
1 'polypeptide(L)'
;MSDTERKQTSICTECGFMSADGARFCPHDSTELESLSDDPLVGTIVADRYLVLSALGRGGMSVVYKARHQYMHRNVALKMIRAELEEDSFLLRRLEVESKAVSSLKHPNIVPVYDFGKLDDGTHFLVMEYLTGCDLKDHIDANAPMNYQ
;
A
#
# COMPACT_ATOMS: atom_id res chain seq x y z
N MET A 1 8.45 15.50 35.77
CA MET A 1 8.41 16.77 35.03
C MET A 1 7.97 16.42 33.61
N SER A 2 6.77 16.89 33.27
CA SER A 2 6.05 16.86 31.98
C SER A 2 5.92 15.53 31.22
N ASP A 3 4.82 14.83 31.51
CA ASP A 3 4.12 13.99 30.52
C ASP A 3 3.88 14.81 29.25
N THR A 4 4.54 14.41 28.16
CA THR A 4 4.27 14.98 26.84
C THR A 4 3.15 14.13 26.25
N GLU A 5 1.91 14.58 26.37
CA GLU A 5 0.77 14.02 25.65
C GLU A 5 1.12 13.94 24.17
N ARG A 6 1.39 12.73 23.66
CA ARG A 6 1.55 12.48 22.23
C ARG A 6 0.22 12.80 21.57
N LYS A 7 0.13 13.95 20.91
CA LYS A 7 -1.02 14.27 20.05
C LYS A 7 -1.16 13.16 19.02
N GLN A 8 -2.31 12.50 19.04
CA GLN A 8 -2.57 11.30 18.25
C GLN A 8 -2.92 11.71 16.83
N THR A 9 -1.92 11.72 15.96
CA THR A 9 -2.08 12.10 14.55
C THR A 9 -2.92 11.05 13.83
N SER A 10 -3.92 11.50 13.07
CA SER A 10 -4.84 10.66 12.31
C SER A 10 -4.79 11.00 10.82
N ILE A 11 -5.06 10.03 9.95
CA ILE A 11 -5.02 10.17 8.50
C ILE A 11 -6.35 9.73 7.87
N CYS A 12 -6.79 10.45 6.84
CA CYS A 12 -7.89 10.05 6.00
C CYS A 12 -7.41 9.03 4.98
N THR A 13 -7.96 7.82 4.98
CA THR A 13 -7.58 6.76 4.05
C THR A 13 -8.20 6.91 2.66
N GLU A 14 -8.95 7.98 2.41
CA GLU A 14 -9.45 8.33 1.08
C GLU A 14 -8.69 9.50 0.46
N CYS A 15 -8.67 10.68 1.07
CA CYS A 15 -7.97 11.84 0.50
C CYS A 15 -6.52 12.01 0.97
N GLY A 16 -6.11 11.35 2.06
CA GLY A 16 -4.77 11.49 2.64
C GLY A 16 -4.57 12.69 3.58
N PHE A 17 -5.65 13.38 3.96
CA PHE A 17 -5.59 14.48 4.93
C PHE A 17 -5.09 13.98 6.28
N MET A 18 -4.16 14.71 6.89
CA MET A 18 -3.62 14.39 8.21
C MET A 18 -4.10 15.43 9.24
N SER A 19 -4.59 14.94 10.38
CA SER A 19 -5.04 15.76 11.50
C SER A 19 -4.18 15.48 12.73
N ALA A 20 -3.59 16.53 13.32
CA ALA A 20 -2.88 16.45 14.60
C ALA A 20 -3.77 16.86 15.79
N ASP A 21 -5.01 17.29 15.53
CA ASP A 21 -5.88 17.95 16.51
C ASP A 21 -7.00 17.03 17.04
N GLY A 22 -6.88 15.72 16.85
CA GLY A 22 -7.87 14.75 17.32
C GLY A 22 -9.22 14.81 16.60
N ALA A 23 -9.26 15.40 15.40
CA ALA A 23 -10.46 15.36 14.57
C ALA A 23 -10.87 13.90 14.28
N ARG A 24 -12.16 13.58 14.38
CA ARG A 24 -12.69 12.24 14.04
C ARG A 24 -13.00 12.07 12.56
N PHE A 25 -13.33 13.15 11.85
CA PHE A 25 -13.77 13.09 10.45
C PHE A 25 -12.93 14.02 9.58
N CYS A 26 -12.68 13.57 8.36
CA CYS A 26 -11.97 14.33 7.35
C CYS A 26 -12.78 15.56 6.90
N PRO A 27 -12.20 16.77 6.87
CA PRO A 27 -12.90 17.97 6.42
C PRO A 27 -13.16 18.00 4.91
N HIS A 28 -12.55 17.10 4.13
CA HIS A 28 -12.68 17.09 2.66
C HIS A 28 -13.76 16.14 2.16
N ASP A 29 -13.90 14.96 2.78
CA ASP A 29 -14.78 13.89 2.30
C ASP A 29 -15.62 13.24 3.41
N SER A 30 -15.52 13.73 4.65
CA SER A 30 -16.22 13.20 5.83
C SER A 30 -15.90 11.75 6.20
N THR A 31 -14.87 11.14 5.58
CA THR A 31 -14.38 9.82 5.97
C THR A 31 -13.87 9.87 7.40
N GLU A 32 -14.14 8.82 8.19
CA GLU A 32 -13.57 8.70 9.53
C GLU A 32 -12.04 8.62 9.44
N LEU A 33 -11.35 9.38 10.28
CA LEU A 33 -9.89 9.43 10.30
C LEU A 33 -9.38 8.22 11.08
N GLU A 34 -8.40 7.52 10.50
CA GLU A 34 -7.70 6.42 11.14
C GLU A 34 -6.49 6.95 11.89
N SER A 35 -6.25 6.48 13.12
CA SER A 35 -5.01 6.82 13.83
C SER A 35 -3.81 6.33 13.01
N LEU A 36 -2.79 7.18 12.84
CA LEU A 36 -1.54 6.72 12.23
C LEU A 36 -1.03 5.51 13.00
N SER A 37 -0.78 4.42 12.27
CA SER A 37 -0.16 3.23 12.84
C SER A 37 1.30 3.51 13.19
N ASP A 38 1.90 2.66 14.04
CA ASP A 38 3.35 2.68 14.32
C ASP A 38 4.20 2.24 13.10
N ASP A 39 3.59 2.07 11.93
CA ASP A 39 4.31 1.72 10.71
C ASP A 39 5.08 2.94 10.18
N PRO A 40 6.40 2.84 10.00
CA PRO A 40 7.25 3.99 9.65
C PRO A 40 6.95 4.58 8.27
N LEU A 41 6.27 3.85 7.37
CA LEU A 41 5.94 4.35 6.05
C LEU A 41 4.59 5.04 5.98
N VAL A 42 3.67 4.80 6.92
CA VAL A 42 2.32 5.40 6.85
C VAL A 42 2.40 6.91 7.09
N GLY A 43 1.75 7.68 6.22
CA GLY A 43 1.84 9.15 6.19
C GLY A 43 3.07 9.70 5.42
N THR A 44 3.97 8.85 4.94
CA THR A 44 5.14 9.27 4.15
C THR A 44 4.84 9.28 2.65
N ILE A 45 5.70 9.94 1.87
CA ILE A 45 5.63 9.97 0.42
C ILE A 45 6.74 9.08 -0.15
N VAL A 46 6.34 8.06 -0.92
CA VAL A 46 7.26 7.17 -1.63
C VAL A 46 7.43 7.65 -3.07
N ALA A 47 8.69 7.66 -3.53
CA ALA A 47 9.08 8.04 -4.89
C ALA A 47 8.49 9.40 -5.35
N ASP A 48 8.35 10.36 -4.42
CA ASP A 48 7.81 11.72 -4.62
C ASP A 48 6.40 11.78 -5.22
N ARG A 49 5.65 10.66 -5.18
CA ARG A 49 4.37 10.52 -5.90
C ARG A 49 3.29 9.81 -5.10
N TYR A 50 3.66 8.91 -4.20
CA TYR A 50 2.71 7.98 -3.56
C TYR A 50 2.64 8.25 -2.06
N LEU A 51 1.56 8.90 -1.61
CA LEU A 51 1.28 9.07 -0.19
C LEU A 51 0.78 7.75 0.38
N VAL A 52 1.50 7.18 1.35
CA VAL A 52 1.11 5.92 2.00
C VAL A 52 0.00 6.20 3.02
N LEU A 53 -1.12 5.50 2.89
CA LEU A 53 -2.31 5.70 3.71
C LEU A 53 -2.45 4.66 4.82
N SER A 54 -2.24 3.39 4.50
CA SER A 54 -2.35 2.28 5.46
C SER A 54 -1.65 1.02 4.94
N ALA A 55 -1.29 0.10 5.84
CA ALA A 55 -0.81 -1.22 5.46
C ALA A 55 -1.99 -2.15 5.14
N LEU A 56 -1.94 -2.85 4.02
CA LEU A 56 -2.95 -3.82 3.58
C LEU A 56 -2.58 -5.25 3.98
N GLY A 57 -1.29 -5.57 3.98
CA GLY A 57 -0.84 -6.92 4.30
C GLY A 57 0.68 -7.01 4.36
N ARG A 58 1.16 -7.97 5.15
CA ARG A 58 2.58 -8.28 5.32
C ARG A 58 2.83 -9.70 4.84
N GLY A 59 3.73 -9.85 3.89
CA GLY A 59 4.29 -11.14 3.47
C GLY A 59 5.78 -11.18 3.80
N GLY A 60 6.42 -12.35 3.65
CA GLY A 60 7.80 -12.62 4.10
C GLY A 60 8.76 -11.42 4.08
N MET A 61 9.12 -10.93 2.89
CA MET A 61 10.07 -9.81 2.71
C MET A 61 9.40 -8.53 2.20
N SER A 62 8.07 -8.46 2.21
CA SER A 62 7.35 -7.35 1.57
C SER A 62 6.12 -6.94 2.33
N VAL A 63 5.86 -5.64 2.34
CA VAL A 63 4.61 -5.07 2.86
C VAL A 63 3.87 -4.42 1.72
N VAL A 64 2.56 -4.66 1.63
CA VAL A 64 1.67 -4.00 0.67
C VAL A 64 0.91 -2.92 1.42
N TYR A 65 0.88 -1.72 0.84
CA TYR A 65 0.20 -0.56 1.38
C TYR A 65 -0.90 -0.07 0.43
N LYS A 66 -1.96 0.51 0.99
CA LYS A 66 -2.83 1.43 0.27
C LYS A 66 -2.09 2.75 0.17
N ALA A 67 -1.92 3.27 -1.03
CA ALA A 67 -1.32 4.57 -1.25
C ALA A 67 -2.17 5.40 -2.21
N ARG A 68 -2.04 6.72 -2.15
CA ARG A 68 -2.66 7.66 -3.09
C ARG A 68 -1.61 8.24 -4.01
N HIS A 69 -1.78 8.06 -5.31
CA HIS A 69 -0.98 8.81 -6.27
C HIS A 69 -1.40 10.28 -6.21
N GLN A 70 -0.51 11.15 -5.74
CA GLN A 70 -0.84 12.53 -5.38
C GLN A 70 -1.35 13.36 -6.57
N TYR A 71 -0.71 13.21 -7.73
CA TYR A 71 -1.08 13.97 -8.94
C TYR A 71 -2.30 13.43 -9.69
N MET A 72 -2.55 12.11 -9.64
CA MET A 72 -3.68 11.48 -10.33
C MET A 72 -4.90 11.28 -9.42
N HIS A 73 -4.77 11.58 -8.13
CA HIS A 73 -5.83 11.46 -7.13
C HIS A 73 -6.50 10.07 -7.09
N ARG A 74 -5.73 9.02 -7.35
CA ARG A 74 -6.20 7.63 -7.36
C ARG A 74 -5.52 6.78 -6.29
N ASN A 75 -6.28 5.85 -5.72
CA ASN A 75 -5.74 4.83 -4.82
C ASN A 75 -5.01 3.75 -5.64
N VAL A 76 -3.89 3.28 -5.11
CA VAL A 76 -3.04 2.22 -5.66
C VAL A 76 -2.60 1.27 -4.55
N ALA A 77 -2.32 0.04 -4.91
CA ALA A 77 -1.63 -0.89 -4.02
C ALA A 77 -0.12 -0.76 -4.28
N LEU A 78 0.62 -0.40 -3.23
CA LEU A 78 2.07 -0.18 -3.25
C LEU A 78 2.76 -1.30 -2.49
N LYS A 79 3.41 -2.22 -3.21
CA LYS A 79 4.20 -3.29 -2.61
C LYS A 79 5.63 -2.84 -2.44
N MET A 80 6.09 -2.75 -1.19
CA MET A 80 7.47 -2.44 -0.81
C MET A 80 8.21 -3.75 -0.54
N ILE A 81 9.38 -3.92 -1.15
CA ILE A 81 10.20 -5.14 -1.05
C ILE A 81 11.56 -4.72 -0.52
N ARG A 82 11.86 -5.10 0.73
CA ARG A 82 13.14 -4.76 1.36
C ARG A 82 14.22 -5.68 0.80
N ALA A 83 15.33 -5.08 0.39
CA ALA A 83 16.53 -5.82 0.00
C ALA A 83 17.29 -6.19 1.29
N GLU A 84 16.89 -7.27 1.96
CA GLU A 84 17.65 -7.82 3.10
C GLU A 84 18.80 -8.73 2.63
N LEU A 85 18.91 -8.95 1.31
CA LEU A 85 19.96 -9.71 0.66
C LEU A 85 20.67 -8.82 -0.35
N GLU A 86 21.76 -8.19 0.08
CA GLU A 86 22.67 -7.40 -0.78
C GLU A 86 23.29 -8.22 -1.93
N GLU A 87 23.06 -9.53 -2.02
CA GLU A 87 23.78 -10.40 -2.96
C GLU A 87 22.94 -11.16 -4.00
N ASP A 88 21.61 -11.28 -3.89
CA ASP A 88 20.87 -12.05 -4.88
C ASP A 88 20.30 -11.18 -6.01
N SER A 89 21.24 -10.64 -6.81
CA SER A 89 20.98 -10.01 -8.09
C SER A 89 19.99 -10.79 -8.96
N PHE A 90 19.86 -12.11 -8.78
CA PHE A 90 18.90 -12.95 -9.48
C PHE A 90 17.44 -12.63 -9.13
N LEU A 91 17.08 -12.48 -7.84
CA LEU A 91 15.70 -12.16 -7.43
C LEU A 91 15.25 -10.79 -7.93
N LEU A 92 16.14 -9.80 -7.85
CA LEU A 92 15.88 -8.44 -8.35
C LEU A 92 15.79 -8.39 -9.87
N ARG A 93 16.69 -9.10 -10.58
CA ARG A 93 16.63 -9.26 -12.03
C ARG A 93 15.34 -9.95 -12.44
N ARG A 94 14.91 -10.98 -11.71
CA ARG A 94 13.64 -11.67 -11.96
C ARG A 94 12.47 -10.75 -11.71
N LEU A 95 12.46 -9.99 -10.62
CA LEU A 95 11.43 -8.99 -10.35
C LEU A 95 11.33 -7.95 -11.47
N GLU A 96 12.45 -7.46 -11.98
CA GLU A 96 12.46 -6.48 -13.08
C GLU A 96 11.95 -7.11 -14.39
N VAL A 97 12.40 -8.33 -14.72
CA VAL A 97 11.97 -9.07 -15.92
C VAL A 97 10.49 -9.46 -15.81
N GLU A 98 10.05 -9.98 -14.66
CA GLU A 98 8.67 -10.33 -14.37
C GLU A 98 7.79 -9.08 -14.40
N SER A 99 8.23 -7.96 -13.81
CA SER A 99 7.47 -6.70 -13.83
C SER A 99 7.32 -6.13 -15.24
N LYS A 100 8.37 -6.21 -16.08
CA LYS A 100 8.30 -5.84 -17.50
C LYS A 100 7.39 -6.76 -18.31
N ALA A 101 7.42 -8.07 -18.02
CA ALA A 101 6.51 -9.02 -18.66
C ALA A 101 5.05 -8.74 -18.26
N VAL A 102 4.80 -8.57 -16.95
CA VAL A 102 3.46 -8.34 -16.39
C VAL A 102 2.90 -6.98 -16.80
N SER A 103 3.71 -5.93 -16.91
CA SER A 103 3.23 -4.62 -17.36
C SER A 103 2.70 -4.62 -18.79
N SER A 104 3.10 -5.61 -19.61
CA SER A 104 2.55 -5.80 -20.95
C SER A 104 1.23 -6.59 -20.96
N LEU A 105 0.89 -7.30 -19.88
CA LEU A 105 -0.32 -8.10 -19.77
C LEU A 105 -1.51 -7.18 -19.46
N LYS A 106 -2.50 -7.19 -20.36
CA LYS A 106 -3.79 -6.51 -20.16
C LYS A 106 -4.90 -7.53 -20.28
N HIS A 107 -5.48 -7.90 -19.14
CA HIS A 107 -6.58 -8.85 -19.08
C HIS A 107 -7.49 -8.52 -17.89
N PRO A 108 -8.83 -8.62 -18.00
CA PRO A 108 -9.76 -8.28 -16.92
C PRO A 108 -9.54 -9.05 -15.60
N ASN A 109 -8.88 -10.22 -15.67
CA ASN A 109 -8.59 -11.07 -14.50
C ASN A 109 -7.13 -11.00 -14.03
N ILE A 110 -6.34 -10.05 -14.52
CA ILE A 110 -4.95 -9.83 -14.09
C ILE A 110 -4.85 -8.42 -13.55
N VAL A 111 -4.33 -8.28 -12.33
CA VAL A 111 -4.14 -6.97 -11.71
C VAL A 111 -3.14 -6.15 -12.55
N PRO A 112 -3.55 -4.98 -13.08
CA PRO A 112 -2.65 -4.10 -13.82
C PRO A 112 -1.51 -3.58 -12.93
N VAL A 113 -0.30 -3.64 -13.47
CA VAL A 113 0.89 -2.97 -12.91
C VAL A 113 1.03 -1.60 -13.56
N TYR A 114 1.17 -0.55 -12.75
CA TYR A 114 1.29 0.83 -13.21
C TYR A 114 2.73 1.34 -13.23
N ASP A 115 3.53 0.97 -12.22
CA ASP A 115 4.87 1.52 -12.02
C ASP A 115 5.73 0.51 -11.24
N PHE A 116 7.03 0.58 -11.44
CA PHE A 116 8.04 -0.20 -10.72
C PHE A 116 9.30 0.64 -10.59
N GLY A 117 9.94 0.60 -9.43
CA GLY A 117 11.18 1.33 -9.25
C GLY A 117 11.97 0.90 -8.02
N LYS A 118 13.03 1.66 -7.78
CA LYS A 118 13.98 1.47 -6.69
C LYS A 118 14.19 2.82 -6.02
N LEU A 119 14.17 2.84 -4.69
CA LEU A 119 14.49 4.00 -3.86
C LEU A 119 16.00 4.08 -3.60
N ASP A 120 16.45 5.25 -3.13
CA ASP A 120 17.87 5.50 -2.85
C ASP A 120 18.44 4.57 -1.77
N ASP A 121 17.61 4.13 -0.83
CA ASP A 121 17.97 3.17 0.22
C ASP A 121 18.07 1.72 -0.26
N GLY A 122 17.83 1.46 -1.55
CA GLY A 122 17.86 0.13 -2.15
C GLY A 122 16.52 -0.59 -2.17
N THR A 123 15.50 -0.08 -1.49
CA THR A 123 14.17 -0.70 -1.42
C THR A 123 13.49 -0.63 -2.78
N HIS A 124 12.95 -1.77 -3.23
CA HIS A 124 12.19 -1.82 -4.47
C HIS A 124 10.70 -1.65 -4.19
N PHE A 125 9.99 -1.08 -5.15
CA PHE A 125 8.56 -0.92 -5.06
C PHE A 125 7.86 -1.31 -6.37
N LEU A 126 6.64 -1.83 -6.23
CA LEU A 126 5.74 -2.17 -7.32
C LEU A 126 4.39 -1.49 -7.06
N VAL A 127 3.88 -0.77 -8.05
CA VAL A 127 2.59 -0.07 -7.99
C VAL A 127 1.61 -0.79 -8.89
N MET A 128 0.46 -1.15 -8.32
CA MET A 128 -0.59 -1.91 -8.98
C MET A 128 -1.97 -1.32 -8.67
N GLU A 129 -2.97 -1.78 -9.42
CA GLU A 129 -4.36 -1.46 -9.14
C GLU A 129 -4.73 -1.83 -7.70
N TYR A 130 -5.34 -0.88 -7.00
CA TYR A 130 -5.98 -1.14 -5.73
C TYR A 130 -7.34 -1.77 -5.99
N LEU A 131 -7.48 -3.06 -5.71
CA LEU A 131 -8.76 -3.77 -5.79
C LEU A 131 -9.53 -3.63 -4.48
N THR A 132 -10.82 -3.34 -4.59
CA THR A 132 -11.75 -3.40 -3.47
C THR A 132 -12.39 -4.78 -3.40
N GLY A 133 -12.29 -5.45 -2.26
CA GLY A 133 -12.84 -6.80 -2.06
C GLY A 133 -12.14 -7.54 -0.94
N CYS A 134 -12.43 -8.84 -0.79
CA CYS A 134 -11.70 -9.74 0.08
C CYS A 134 -10.83 -10.70 -0.75
N ASP A 135 -9.81 -11.26 -0.12
CA ASP A 135 -9.07 -12.33 -0.76
C ASP A 135 -9.89 -13.64 -0.77
N LEU A 136 -9.47 -14.59 -1.60
CA LEU A 136 -10.18 -15.86 -1.76
C LEU A 136 -10.22 -16.66 -0.46
N LYS A 137 -9.21 -16.55 0.40
CA LYS A 137 -9.14 -17.28 1.65
C LYS A 137 -10.25 -16.80 2.58
N ASP A 138 -10.34 -15.49 2.79
CA ASP A 138 -11.40 -14.87 3.59
C ASP A 138 -12.78 -15.20 3.01
N HIS A 139 -12.91 -15.20 1.68
CA HIS A 139 -14.15 -15.58 1.03
C HIS A 139 -14.55 -17.03 1.30
N ILE A 140 -13.60 -17.97 1.23
CA ILE A 140 -13.82 -19.38 1.53
C ILE A 140 -14.16 -19.55 3.01
N ASP A 141 -13.39 -18.94 3.92
CA ASP A 141 -13.61 -19.04 5.35
C ASP A 141 -15.02 -18.55 5.75
N ALA A 142 -15.53 -17.53 5.05
CA ALA A 142 -16.87 -16.98 5.29
C ALA A 142 -18.02 -17.76 4.59
N ASN A 143 -17.76 -18.42 3.46
CA ASN A 143 -18.82 -18.95 2.58
C ASN A 143 -18.70 -20.46 2.28
N ALA A 144 -17.78 -21.17 2.94
CA ALA A 144 -17.64 -22.61 2.76
C ALA A 144 -18.86 -23.40 3.33
N PRO A 145 -19.24 -24.53 2.70
CA PRO A 145 -18.75 -25.03 1.42
C PRO A 145 -19.30 -24.21 0.24
N MET A 146 -18.45 -23.92 -0.73
CA MET A 146 -18.84 -23.19 -1.94
C MET A 146 -19.74 -24.07 -2.83
N ASN A 147 -20.80 -23.49 -3.38
CA ASN A 147 -21.66 -24.19 -4.33
C ASN A 147 -20.91 -24.51 -5.62
N TYR A 148 -20.92 -25.78 -6.02
CA TYR A 148 -20.58 -26.19 -7.37
C TYR A 148 -21.85 -26.08 -8.22
N GLN A 149 -21.92 -25.08 -9.10
CA GLN A 149 -22.96 -24.97 -10.12
C GLN A 149 -22.40 -25.37 -11.48
#